data_AF-A0A329S8R5-F1
#
_entry.id   AF-A0A329S8R5-F1
#
_cell.length_a   1.000
_cell.length_b   1.000
_cell.length_c   1.000
_cell.angle_alpha   90.00
_cell.angle_beta   90.00
_cell.angle_gamma   90.00
#
_symmetry.space_group_name_H-M   'P 1'
#
loop_
_entity.id
_entity.type
_entity.pdbx_description
1 polymer ?
#
loop_
_entity_poly.entity_id
_entity_poly.type
_entity_poly.pdbx_seq_one_letter_code
_entity_poly.pdbx_strand_id
1 'polypeptide(L)'
;MHVIACISENGLVHYETKFGSNRHANTNDFIRALLRRIRDSSELTLADVVLVIDNAPCHCRAESVFEEEEFLDATLLRLGPYSSMLNPIENVFSMFKASVKAFLREQRRAILSVPNRVTMKNHRQAFLHTAANCCLPEVTTAASCLISFQWT
;
A
#
# COMPACT_ATOMS: atom_id res chain seq x y z
N MET A 1 -11.11 0.30 -6.88
CA MET A 1 -10.53 0.12 -5.54
C MET A 1 -9.08 0.49 -5.66
N HIS A 2 -8.57 1.28 -4.72
CA HIS A 2 -7.16 1.61 -4.63
C HIS A 2 -6.61 0.94 -3.38
N VAL A 3 -5.40 0.42 -3.49
CA VAL A 3 -4.62 -0.11 -2.37
C VAL A 3 -3.38 0.75 -2.31
N ILE A 4 -3.13 1.34 -1.14
CA ILE A 4 -1.90 2.05 -0.83
C ILE A 4 -1.23 1.23 0.26
N ALA A 5 0.04 0.90 0.07
CA ALA A 5 0.77 0.07 1.01
C ALA A 5 2.19 0.61 1.17
N CYS A 6 2.74 0.38 2.34
CA CYS A 6 4.13 0.64 2.67
C CYS A 6 4.75 -0.67 3.16
N ILE A 7 5.91 -1.01 2.62
CA ILE A 7 6.67 -2.21 2.97
C ILE A 7 8.05 -1.83 3.48
N SER A 8 8.63 -2.70 4.30
CA SER A 8 10.03 -2.68 4.70
C SER A 8 10.66 -4.03 4.38
N GLU A 9 11.96 -4.19 4.64
CA GLU A 9 12.64 -5.50 4.54
C GLU A 9 11.97 -6.58 5.41
N ASN A 10 11.30 -6.19 6.51
CA ASN A 10 10.64 -7.10 7.43
C ASN A 10 9.21 -7.47 7.01
N GLY A 11 8.66 -6.84 5.97
CA GLY A 11 7.31 -7.13 5.48
C GLY A 11 6.42 -5.90 5.38
N LEU A 12 5.11 -6.11 5.54
CA LEU A 12 4.11 -5.06 5.43
C LEU A 12 4.09 -4.16 6.67
N VAL A 13 4.30 -2.86 6.51
CA VAL A 13 4.31 -1.88 7.62
C VAL A 13 2.91 -1.31 7.85
N HIS A 14 2.29 -0.83 6.78
CA HIS A 14 0.93 -0.27 6.82
C HIS A 14 0.29 -0.37 5.44
N TYR A 15 -1.03 -0.53 5.40
CA TYR A 15 -1.78 -0.44 4.16
C TYR A 15 -3.19 0.07 4.40
N GLU A 16 -3.76 0.66 3.36
CA GLU A 16 -5.15 1.08 3.34
C GLU A 16 -5.79 0.68 2.02
N THR A 17 -7.05 0.27 2.10
CA THR A 17 -7.89 0.03 0.93
C THR A 17 -8.96 1.12 0.88
N LYS A 18 -9.14 1.73 -0.30
CA LYS A 18 -10.12 2.80 -0.50
C LYS A 18 -10.90 2.64 -1.79
N PHE A 19 -12.13 3.13 -1.77
CA PHE A 19 -12.98 3.26 -2.95
C PHE A 19 -13.11 4.73 -3.34
N GLY A 20 -13.07 5.02 -4.64
CA GLY A 20 -12.99 6.40 -5.15
C GLY A 20 -11.57 6.79 -5.55
N SER A 21 -11.37 8.04 -5.96
CA SER A 21 -10.08 8.53 -6.44
C SER A 21 -9.11 8.83 -5.28
N ASN A 22 -7.83 8.51 -5.47
CA ASN A 22 -6.78 8.89 -4.53
C ASN A 22 -6.22 10.28 -4.90
N ARG A 23 -6.40 11.28 -4.03
CA ARG A 23 -5.86 12.64 -4.20
C ARG A 23 -4.70 12.88 -3.24
N HIS A 24 -3.96 13.97 -3.43
CA HIS A 24 -2.84 14.33 -2.56
C HIS A 24 -3.20 14.38 -1.07
N ALA A 25 -4.41 14.86 -0.72
CA ALA A 25 -4.86 14.87 0.67
C ALA A 25 -4.95 13.45 1.26
N ASN A 26 -5.44 12.48 0.48
CA ASN A 26 -5.56 11.10 0.93
C ASN A 26 -4.19 10.42 1.10
N THR A 27 -3.23 10.72 0.22
CA THR A 27 -1.86 10.26 0.37
C THR A 27 -1.22 10.87 1.61
N ASN A 28 -1.39 12.17 1.84
CA ASN A 28 -0.82 12.83 3.01
C ASN A 28 -1.39 12.24 4.31
N ASP A 29 -2.70 11.99 4.37
CA ASP A 29 -3.33 11.33 5.52
C ASP A 29 -2.79 9.90 5.73
N PHE A 30 -2.56 9.16 4.64
CA PHE A 30 -1.92 7.84 4.71
C PHE A 30 -0.49 7.93 5.27
N ILE A 31 0.33 8.89 4.79
CA ILE A 31 1.70 9.10 5.27
C ILE A 31 1.69 9.45 6.77
N ARG A 32 0.80 10.34 7.22
CA ARG A 32 0.66 10.65 8.65
C ARG A 32 0.31 9.42 9.48
N ALA A 33 -0.66 8.62 9.01
CA ALA A 33 -1.06 7.39 9.71
C ALA A 33 0.09 6.37 9.77
N LEU A 34 0.86 6.24 8.69
CA LEU A 34 2.06 5.41 8.62
C LEU A 34 3.14 5.87 9.60
N LEU A 35 3.52 7.14 9.58
CA LEU A 35 4.57 7.67 10.45
C LEU A 35 4.19 7.59 11.93
N ARG A 36 2.92 7.86 12.28
CA ARG A 36 2.40 7.64 13.63
C ARG A 36 2.53 6.19 14.06
N ARG A 37 2.17 5.25 13.18
CA ARG A 37 2.30 3.81 13.46
C ARG A 37 3.76 3.40 13.69
N ILE A 38 4.71 3.95 12.92
CA ILE A 38 6.14 3.70 13.10
C ILE A 38 6.61 4.25 14.44
N ARG A 39 6.28 5.51 14.75
CA ARG A 39 6.64 6.15 16.01
C ARG A 39 6.09 5.39 17.23
N ASP A 40 4.86 4.88 17.12
CA ASP A 40 4.21 4.14 18.20
C ASP A 40 4.71 2.67 18.26
N SER A 41 5.52 2.21 17.29
CA SER A 41 6.17 0.91 17.31
C SER A 41 7.46 0.94 18.14
N SER A 42 7.81 -0.16 18.79
CA SER A 42 9.05 -0.28 19.58
C SER A 42 10.29 -0.66 18.76
N GLU A 43 10.14 -0.87 17.45
CA GLU A 43 11.18 -1.44 16.59
C GLU A 43 12.07 -0.39 15.93
N LEU A 44 11.51 0.78 15.61
CA LEU A 44 12.19 1.85 14.87
C LEU A 44 11.83 3.21 15.44
N THR A 45 12.77 4.15 15.42
CA THR A 45 12.46 5.57 15.63
C THR A 45 12.25 6.27 14.30
N LEU A 46 11.58 7.42 14.29
CA LEU A 46 11.40 8.19 13.05
C LEU A 46 12.73 8.60 12.41
N ALA A 47 13.76 8.84 13.22
CA ALA A 47 15.12 9.17 12.76
C ALA A 47 15.80 8.04 11.99
N ASP A 48 15.38 6.79 12.22
CA ASP A 48 15.92 5.61 11.55
C ASP A 48 15.19 5.29 10.23
N VAL A 49 14.14 6.06 9.88
CA VAL A 49 13.26 5.75 8.75
C VAL A 49 13.46 6.71 7.59
N VAL A 50 13.65 6.12 6.41
CA VAL A 50 13.57 6.79 5.11
C VAL A 50 12.33 6.27 4.38
N LEU A 51 11.32 7.12 4.20
CA LEU A 51 10.16 6.80 3.36
C LEU A 51 10.52 7.03 1.89
N VAL A 52 10.48 5.98 1.09
CA VAL A 52 10.71 6.05 -0.37
C VAL A 52 9.37 6.13 -1.09
N ILE A 53 9.20 7.13 -1.97
CA ILE A 53 8.00 7.29 -2.79
C ILE A 53 8.35 7.47 -4.27
N ASP A 54 7.47 7.00 -5.15
CA ASP A 54 7.55 7.31 -6.59
C ASP A 54 7.01 8.72 -6.89
N ASN A 55 7.22 9.18 -8.13
CA ASN A 55 6.81 10.51 -8.57
C ASN A 55 5.35 10.57 -9.08
N ALA A 56 4.43 9.81 -8.49
CA ALA A 56 3.03 9.83 -8.87
C ALA A 56 2.37 11.20 -8.57
N PRO A 57 1.40 11.68 -9.40
CA PRO A 57 0.74 12.97 -9.18
C PRO A 57 0.06 13.12 -7.82
N CYS A 58 -0.40 12.02 -7.21
CA CYS A 58 -1.00 12.05 -5.88
C CYS A 58 0.03 12.22 -4.75
N HIS A 59 1.32 12.25 -5.05
CA HIS A 59 2.39 12.44 -4.07
C HIS A 59 2.96 13.87 -4.12
N CYS A 60 2.40 14.78 -4.91
CA CYS A 60 2.94 16.11 -5.18
C CYS A 60 3.10 17.03 -3.96
N ARG A 61 2.55 16.65 -2.80
CA ARG A 61 2.62 17.41 -1.54
C ARG A 61 3.04 16.52 -0.37
N ALA A 62 3.74 15.42 -0.62
CA ALA A 62 4.18 14.52 0.45
C ALA A 62 5.14 15.24 1.41
N GLU A 63 6.01 16.10 0.88
CA GLU A 63 7.00 16.89 1.61
C GLU A 63 6.37 17.74 2.72
N SER A 64 5.17 18.28 2.50
CA SER A 64 4.50 19.11 3.51
C SER A 64 4.12 18.32 4.78
N VAL A 65 4.06 16.99 4.72
CA VAL A 65 3.85 16.16 5.92
C VAL A 65 5.14 16.11 6.76
N PHE A 66 6.30 16.08 6.12
CA PHE A 66 7.61 16.01 6.78
C PHE A 66 8.05 17.37 7.38
N GLU A 67 7.35 18.45 7.03
CA GLU A 67 7.52 19.78 7.63
C GLU A 67 6.71 19.93 8.93
N GLU A 68 5.81 18.99 9.26
CA GLU A 68 5.02 19.03 10.50
C GLU A 68 5.88 18.65 11.71
N GLU A 69 5.73 19.36 12.84
CA GLU A 69 6.58 19.18 14.03
C GLU A 69 6.65 17.73 14.54
N GLU A 70 5.57 16.95 14.41
CA GLU A 70 5.57 15.56 14.89
C GLU A 70 6.39 14.60 14.00
N PHE A 71 6.82 15.02 12.80
CA PHE A 71 7.49 14.18 11.80
C PHE A 71 8.86 14.71 11.34
N LEU A 72 9.41 15.74 11.99
CA LEU A 72 10.68 16.37 11.59
C LEU A 72 11.88 15.43 11.54
N ASP A 73 11.88 14.38 12.36
CA ASP A 73 12.96 13.39 12.38
C ASP A 73 12.88 12.38 11.23
N ALA A 74 11.73 12.26 10.56
CA ALA A 74 11.55 11.32 9.45
C ALA A 74 12.16 11.87 8.16
N THR A 75 12.73 11.00 7.33
CA THR A 75 13.29 11.39 6.03
C THR A 75 12.40 10.94 4.87
N LEU A 76 12.16 11.82 3.90
CA LEU A 76 11.47 11.50 2.64
C LEU A 76 12.48 11.41 1.48
N LEU A 77 12.45 10.30 0.76
CA LEU A 77 13.20 10.13 -0.49
C LEU A 77 12.25 9.95 -1.66
N ARG A 78 12.33 10.86 -2.63
CA ARG A 78 11.54 10.81 -3.86
C ARG A 78 12.36 10.20 -4.99
N LEU A 79 11.82 9.15 -5.60
CA LEU A 79 12.42 8.55 -6.78
C LEU A 79 12.27 9.48 -8.00
N GLY A 80 13.26 9.42 -8.89
CA GLY A 80 13.22 10.15 -10.16
C GLY A 80 12.03 9.74 -11.04
N PRO A 81 11.66 10.58 -12.02
CA PRO A 81 10.67 10.21 -13.02
C PRO A 81 11.05 8.89 -13.72
N TYR A 82 10.06 8.04 -13.99
CA TYR A 82 10.22 6.74 -14.68
C TYR A 82 11.11 5.70 -13.95
N SER A 83 11.39 5.90 -12.67
CA SER A 83 12.17 4.98 -11.84
C SER A 83 11.32 3.92 -11.15
N SER A 84 10.26 3.41 -11.77
CA SER A 84 9.41 2.37 -11.16
C SER A 84 10.16 1.08 -10.89
N MET A 85 11.18 0.77 -11.71
CA MET A 85 12.11 -0.34 -11.45
C MET A 85 12.93 -0.16 -10.16
N LEU A 86 13.03 1.08 -9.67
CA LEU A 86 13.71 1.42 -8.42
C LEU A 86 12.77 1.42 -7.21
N ASN A 87 11.51 1.02 -7.37
CA ASN A 87 10.56 0.93 -6.27
C ASN A 87 10.33 -0.55 -5.86
N PRO A 88 10.89 -1.01 -4.73
CA PRO A 88 10.76 -2.38 -4.25
C PRO A 88 9.31 -2.89 -4.18
N ILE A 89 8.34 -2.00 -3.93
CA ILE A 89 6.94 -2.41 -3.79
C ILE A 89 6.31 -2.93 -5.08
N GLU A 90 6.87 -2.62 -6.25
CA GLU A 90 6.32 -3.04 -7.54
C GLU A 90 6.34 -4.57 -7.71
N ASN A 91 7.37 -5.23 -7.18
CA ASN A 91 7.44 -6.69 -7.19
C ASN A 91 6.36 -7.30 -6.27
N VAL A 92 6.22 -6.75 -5.06
CA VAL A 92 5.16 -7.16 -4.11
C VAL A 92 3.76 -6.96 -4.72
N PHE A 93 3.52 -5.82 -5.36
CA PHE A 93 2.26 -5.54 -6.05
C PHE A 93 2.01 -6.45 -7.25
N SER A 94 3.05 -6.93 -7.92
CA SER A 94 2.91 -7.91 -9.00
C SER A 94 2.40 -9.26 -8.46
N MET A 95 2.97 -9.74 -7.35
CA MET A 95 2.49 -10.96 -6.67
C MET A 95 1.09 -10.77 -6.09
N PHE A 96 0.82 -9.62 -5.47
CA PHE A 96 -0.50 -9.27 -4.94
C PHE A 96 -1.58 -9.32 -6.03
N LYS A 97 -1.33 -8.70 -7.19
CA LYS A 97 -2.25 -8.74 -8.33
C LYS A 97 -2.50 -10.17 -8.80
N ALA A 98 -1.49 -11.04 -8.78
CA ALA A 98 -1.65 -12.45 -9.13
C ALA A 98 -2.51 -13.21 -8.10
N SER A 99 -2.26 -13.01 -6.80
CA SER A 99 -3.04 -13.61 -5.72
C SER A 99 -4.51 -13.16 -5.75
N VAL A 100 -4.78 -11.86 -5.94
CA VAL A 100 -6.15 -11.34 -6.10
C VAL A 100 -6.85 -11.97 -7.30
N LYS A 101 -6.17 -12.13 -8.45
CA LYS A 101 -6.76 -12.79 -9.63
C LYS A 101 -7.10 -14.26 -9.34
N ALA A 102 -6.25 -14.97 -8.60
CA ALA A 102 -6.51 -16.35 -8.19
C ALA A 102 -7.75 -16.43 -7.27
N PHE A 103 -7.80 -15.60 -6.23
CA PHE A 103 -8.94 -15.51 -5.32
C PHE A 103 -10.26 -15.23 -6.07
N LEU A 104 -10.27 -14.26 -6.98
CA LEU A 104 -11.47 -13.92 -7.77
C LEU A 104 -11.87 -15.06 -8.72
N ARG A 105 -10.91 -15.83 -9.24
CA ARG A 105 -11.20 -17.00 -10.08
C ARG A 105 -11.89 -18.10 -9.29
N GLU A 106 -11.46 -18.34 -8.05
CA GLU A 106 -12.07 -19.32 -7.14
C GLU A 106 -13.47 -18.88 -6.71
N GLN A 107 -13.62 -17.60 -6.36
CA GLN A 107 -14.90 -17.02 -5.93
C GLN A 107 -15.84 -16.66 -7.10
N ARG A 108 -15.50 -17.02 -8.35
CA ARG A 108 -16.22 -16.60 -9.55
C ARG A 108 -17.73 -16.85 -9.49
N ARG A 109 -18.14 -18.03 -8.99
CA ARG A 109 -19.57 -18.36 -8.86
C ARG A 109 -20.29 -17.44 -7.87
N ALA A 110 -19.68 -17.18 -6.72
CA ALA A 110 -20.23 -16.31 -5.68
C ALA A 110 -20.29 -14.83 -6.14
N ILE A 111 -19.30 -14.38 -6.92
CA ILE A 111 -19.27 -13.02 -7.51
C ILE A 111 -20.41 -12.81 -8.49
N LEU A 112 -20.82 -13.84 -9.24
CA LEU A 112 -21.92 -13.78 -10.20
C LEU A 112 -23.31 -13.92 -9.53
N SER A 113 -23.38 -14.62 -8.39
CA SER A 113 -24.61 -14.82 -7.63
C SER A 113 -24.90 -13.64 -6.70
N VAL A 114 -25.46 -12.56 -7.25
CA VAL A 114 -25.76 -11.34 -6.49
C VAL A 114 -27.06 -11.48 -5.68
N PRO A 115 -27.04 -11.25 -4.35
CA PRO A 115 -28.23 -11.33 -3.52
C PRO A 115 -29.30 -10.30 -3.89
N ASN A 116 -30.56 -10.67 -3.68
CA ASN A 116 -31.68 -9.74 -3.79
C ASN A 116 -31.47 -8.55 -2.84
N ARG A 117 -31.66 -7.33 -3.35
CA ARG A 117 -31.47 -6.03 -2.64
C ARG A 117 -30.03 -5.51 -2.55
N VAL A 118 -29.04 -6.18 -3.13
CA VAL A 118 -27.67 -5.66 -3.25
C VAL A 118 -27.39 -5.27 -4.70
N THR A 119 -26.79 -4.10 -4.92
CA THR A 119 -26.37 -3.72 -6.28
C THR A 119 -25.20 -4.60 -6.73
N MET A 120 -25.16 -4.95 -8.02
CA MET A 120 -24.02 -5.66 -8.63
C MET A 120 -22.68 -5.03 -8.29
N LYS A 121 -22.63 -3.68 -8.26
CA LYS A 121 -21.45 -2.90 -7.92
C LYS A 121 -21.01 -3.18 -6.48
N ASN A 122 -21.90 -3.00 -5.51
CA ASN A 122 -21.57 -3.19 -4.10
C ASN A 122 -21.15 -4.63 -3.79
N HIS A 123 -21.82 -5.62 -4.40
CA HIS A 123 -21.48 -7.03 -4.25
C HIS A 123 -20.05 -7.32 -4.72
N ARG A 124 -19.72 -6.95 -5.96
CA ARG A 124 -18.37 -7.15 -6.52
C ARG A 124 -17.30 -6.36 -5.76
N GLN A 125 -17.66 -5.17 -5.30
CA GLN A 125 -16.79 -4.31 -4.52
C GLN A 125 -16.41 -4.95 -3.18
N ALA A 126 -17.35 -5.63 -2.52
CA ALA A 126 -17.07 -6.38 -1.29
C ALA A 126 -16.05 -7.51 -1.52
N PHE A 127 -16.19 -8.29 -2.60
CA PHE A 127 -15.20 -9.33 -2.94
C PHE A 127 -13.80 -8.76 -3.20
N LEU A 128 -13.71 -7.62 -3.88
CA LEU A 128 -12.41 -6.95 -4.09
C LEU A 128 -11.79 -6.50 -2.76
N HIS A 129 -12.60 -5.93 -1.86
CA HIS A 129 -12.14 -5.52 -0.54
C HIS A 129 -11.62 -6.73 0.27
N THR A 130 -12.39 -7.82 0.30
CA THR A 130 -11.99 -9.06 0.96
C THR A 130 -10.71 -9.61 0.36
N ALA A 131 -10.61 -9.69 -0.97
CA ALA A 131 -9.41 -10.15 -1.65
C ALA A 131 -8.19 -9.30 -1.29
N ALA A 132 -8.33 -7.97 -1.24
CA ALA A 132 -7.22 -7.10 -0.86
C ALA A 132 -6.73 -7.37 0.56
N ASN A 133 -7.64 -7.48 1.52
CA ASN A 133 -7.29 -7.67 2.94
C ASN A 133 -6.76 -9.08 3.24
N CYS A 134 -7.13 -10.10 2.46
CA CYS A 134 -6.58 -11.44 2.59
C CYS A 134 -5.24 -11.57 1.86
N CYS A 135 -5.20 -11.19 0.59
CA CYS A 135 -4.06 -11.47 -0.29
C CYS A 135 -2.85 -10.57 0.02
N LEU A 136 -3.04 -9.31 0.41
CA LEU A 136 -1.90 -8.40 0.58
C LEU A 136 -0.99 -8.81 1.75
N PRO A 137 -1.50 -9.10 2.98
CA PRO A 137 -0.65 -9.60 4.05
C PRO A 137 -0.02 -10.95 3.73
N GLU A 138 -0.72 -11.83 3.00
CA GLU A 138 -0.23 -13.15 2.63
C GLU A 138 0.99 -13.09 1.69
N VAL A 139 0.97 -12.18 0.70
CA VAL A 139 2.08 -12.06 -0.24
C VAL A 139 3.22 -11.17 0.25
N THR A 140 2.99 -10.34 1.27
CA THR A 140 3.95 -9.34 1.76
C THR A 140 4.70 -9.87 2.98
N THR A 141 5.39 -10.99 2.79
CA THR A 141 6.25 -11.61 3.80
C THR A 141 7.65 -11.00 3.80
N ALA A 142 8.40 -11.15 4.90
CA ALA A 142 9.80 -10.71 4.97
C ALA A 142 10.63 -11.27 3.80
N ALA A 143 10.47 -12.56 3.48
CA ALA A 143 11.18 -13.19 2.35
C ALA A 143 10.88 -12.51 1.00
N SER A 144 9.60 -12.20 0.75
CA SER A 144 9.20 -11.53 -0.48
C SER A 144 9.66 -10.07 -0.57
N CYS A 145 9.72 -9.39 0.57
CA CYS A 145 10.19 -8.01 0.64
C CYS A 145 11.70 -7.96 0.47
N LEU A 146 12.46 -8.82 1.15
CA LEU A 146 13.92 -8.94 1.02
C LEU A 146 14.36 -9.11 -0.44
N ILE A 147 13.71 -9.99 -1.20
CA ILE A 147 14.00 -10.16 -2.64
C ILE A 147 13.81 -8.84 -3.41
N SER A 148 12.86 -8.02 -2.98
CA SER A 148 12.55 -6.74 -3.62
C SER A 148 13.51 -5.61 -3.23
N PHE A 149 14.26 -5.76 -2.12
CA PHE A 149 15.30 -4.82 -1.66
C PHE A 149 16.72 -5.24 -2.07
N GLN A 150 16.90 -6.39 -2.74
CA GLN A 150 18.19 -6.82 -3.27
C GLN A 150 18.54 -6.05 -4.55
N TRP A 151 19.24 -4.92 -4.38
CA TRP A 151 19.97 -4.26 -5.45
C TRP A 151 21.24 -5.06 -5.73
N THR A 152 21.29 -5.78 -6.86
CA THR A 152 22.52 -6.43 -7.34
C THR A 152 23.63 -5.42 -7.59
#